data_AF-W1XNJ2-F1
#
_entry.id   AF-W1XNJ2-F1
#
_cell.length_a   1.000
_cell.length_b   1.000
_cell.length_c   1.000
_cell.angle_alpha   90.00
_cell.angle_beta   90.00
_cell.angle_gamma   90.00
#
_symmetry.space_group_name_H-M   'P 1'
#
loop_
_entity.id
_entity.type
_entity.pdbx_description
1 polymer ?
#
loop_
_entity_poly.entity_id
_entity_poly.type
_entity_poly.pdbx_seq_one_letter_code
_entity_poly.pdbx_strand_id
1 'polypeptide(L)'
;AMFAGLTNPLPVARYHSLVGSNIPAGLTINAHFNGMVMAVRHDADRVCGFQFHPESILTTQGARLLEQTLAWAQQKLEPANTLQPILEKLYQAQTLSQQESHQLFSAVVRGELKPEQLAAA
;
A
#
# COMPACT_ATOMS: atom_id res chain seq x y z
N ALA A 1 3.04 2.05 -9.53
CA ALA A 1 3.20 2.95 -8.36
C ALA A 1 4.67 3.30 -8.17
N MET A 2 5.51 2.34 -7.74
CA MET A 2 6.93 2.61 -7.45
C MET A 2 7.84 2.87 -8.67
N PHE A 3 7.44 2.50 -9.89
CA PHE A 3 8.25 2.68 -11.11
C PHE A 3 7.96 3.99 -11.86
N ALA A 4 7.12 4.88 -11.30
CA ALA A 4 6.68 6.08 -12.00
C ALA A 4 7.85 7.04 -12.28
N GLY A 5 8.04 7.42 -13.54
CA GLY A 5 9.11 8.34 -13.94
C GLY A 5 10.52 7.73 -13.93
N LEU A 6 10.64 6.39 -13.87
CA LEU A 6 11.89 5.68 -14.13
C LEU A 6 11.99 5.30 -15.62
N THR A 7 13.21 5.08 -16.10
CA THR A 7 13.45 4.62 -17.49
C THR A 7 12.79 3.27 -17.74
N ASN A 8 12.21 3.08 -18.93
CA ASN A 8 11.64 1.81 -19.37
C ASN A 8 12.21 1.44 -20.76
N PRO A 9 12.99 0.35 -20.90
CA PRO A 9 13.35 -0.62 -19.85
C PRO A 9 14.31 -0.05 -18.80
N LEU A 10 14.13 -0.45 -17.54
CA LEU A 10 15.00 -0.08 -16.43
C LEU A 10 16.19 -1.05 -16.37
N PRO A 11 17.45 -0.57 -16.50
CA PRO A 11 18.62 -1.41 -16.23
C PRO A 11 18.69 -1.78 -14.75
N VAL A 12 18.74 -3.07 -14.45
CA VAL A 12 18.76 -3.61 -13.08
C VAL A 12 19.80 -4.70 -12.92
N ALA A 13 20.36 -4.79 -11.71
CA ALA A 13 21.32 -5.82 -11.33
C ALA A 13 20.60 -7.13 -10.95
N ARG A 14 21.06 -8.26 -11.50
CA ARG A 14 20.56 -9.59 -11.13
C ARG A 14 21.73 -10.50 -10.77
N TYR A 15 21.66 -11.17 -9.63
CA TYR A 15 22.65 -12.16 -9.20
C TYR A 15 22.07 -13.58 -9.09
N HIS A 16 20.79 -13.76 -9.41
CA HIS A 16 20.09 -15.04 -9.30
C HIS A 16 19.75 -15.63 -10.66
N SER A 17 19.99 -16.94 -10.80
CA SER A 17 19.65 -17.73 -11.99
C SER A 17 18.21 -18.24 -11.97
N LEU A 18 17.65 -18.51 -10.79
CA LEU A 18 16.27 -18.98 -10.61
C LEU A 18 15.26 -17.83 -10.68
N VAL A 19 14.04 -18.15 -11.11
CA VAL A 19 12.95 -17.19 -11.29
C VAL A 19 11.64 -17.79 -10.79
N GLY A 20 10.87 -17.01 -10.03
CA GLY A 20 9.50 -17.36 -9.69
C GLY A 20 8.59 -17.32 -10.92
N SER A 21 8.10 -18.48 -11.37
CA SER A 21 7.22 -18.59 -12.53
C SER A 21 5.73 -18.75 -12.17
N ASN A 22 5.43 -19.28 -10.99
CA ASN A 22 4.05 -19.49 -10.53
C ASN A 22 3.64 -18.39 -9.55
N ILE A 23 3.00 -17.35 -10.07
CA ILE A 23 2.57 -16.18 -9.26
C ILE A 23 1.12 -16.37 -8.81
N PRO A 24 0.83 -16.31 -7.49
CA PRO A 24 -0.53 -16.34 -6.96
C PRO A 24 -1.41 -15.21 -7.52
N ALA A 25 -2.70 -15.48 -7.73
CA ALA A 25 -3.65 -14.52 -8.32
C ALA A 25 -3.82 -13.21 -7.51
N GLY A 26 -3.51 -13.23 -6.21
CA GLY A 26 -3.56 -12.02 -5.37
C GLY A 26 -2.42 -11.02 -5.67
N LEU A 27 -1.34 -11.45 -6.33
CA LEU A 27 -0.21 -10.58 -6.63
C LEU A 27 -0.33 -9.96 -8.02
N THR A 28 -0.20 -8.63 -8.07
CA THR A 28 -0.08 -7.90 -9.33
C THR A 28 1.36 -7.91 -9.79
N ILE A 29 1.62 -8.47 -10.96
CA ILE A 29 2.91 -8.36 -11.65
C ILE A 29 3.04 -6.94 -12.18
N ASN A 30 4.10 -6.23 -11.81
CA ASN A 30 4.33 -4.83 -12.21
C ASN A 30 5.67 -4.58 -12.91
N ALA A 31 6.50 -5.61 -13.11
CA ALA A 31 7.63 -5.59 -14.05
C ALA A 31 7.92 -7.00 -14.59
N HIS A 32 8.36 -7.09 -15.86
CA HIS A 32 8.75 -8.34 -16.51
C HIS A 32 9.94 -8.15 -17.45
N PHE A 33 10.65 -9.23 -17.76
CA PHE A 33 11.74 -9.26 -18.75
C PHE A 33 11.77 -10.62 -19.45
N ASN A 34 11.59 -10.66 -20.77
CA ASN A 34 11.61 -11.90 -21.57
C ASN A 34 10.78 -13.05 -20.97
N GLY A 35 9.56 -12.77 -20.52
CA GLY A 35 8.67 -13.76 -19.89
C GLY A 35 8.97 -14.08 -18.42
N MET A 36 10.04 -13.53 -17.84
CA MET A 36 10.35 -13.63 -16.41
C MET A 36 9.66 -12.52 -15.62
N VAL A 37 9.09 -12.86 -14.48
CA VAL A 37 8.54 -11.91 -13.52
C VAL A 37 9.70 -11.22 -12.80
N MET A 38 9.73 -9.89 -12.87
CA MET A 38 10.81 -9.08 -12.30
C MET A 38 10.39 -8.31 -11.05
N ALA A 39 9.10 -7.98 -10.94
CA ALA A 39 8.53 -7.37 -9.74
C ALA A 39 7.05 -7.73 -9.57
N VAL A 40 6.63 -7.83 -8.30
CA VAL A 40 5.25 -8.10 -7.90
C VAL A 40 4.85 -7.19 -6.74
N ARG A 41 3.54 -6.98 -6.55
CA ARG A 41 2.98 -6.29 -5.39
C ARG A 41 1.63 -6.84 -4.97
N HIS A 42 1.34 -6.72 -3.68
CA HIS A 42 0.03 -6.90 -3.07
C HIS A 42 -0.43 -5.53 -2.55
N ASP A 43 -1.42 -4.92 -3.19
CA ASP A 43 -1.82 -3.54 -2.84
C ASP A 43 -2.53 -3.44 -1.48
N ALA A 44 -3.25 -4.50 -1.05
CA ALA A 44 -3.96 -4.52 0.22
C ALA A 44 -3.03 -4.69 1.44
N ASP A 45 -2.02 -5.55 1.35
CA ASP A 45 -1.07 -5.76 2.46
C ASP A 45 0.16 -4.85 2.37
N ARG A 46 0.23 -3.99 1.34
CA ARG A 46 1.40 -3.13 1.05
C ARG A 46 2.73 -3.90 0.96
N VAL A 47 2.66 -5.13 0.45
CA VAL A 47 3.83 -5.98 0.22
C VAL A 47 4.28 -5.87 -1.23
N CYS A 48 5.58 -5.79 -1.46
CA CYS A 48 6.16 -5.87 -2.80
C CYS A 48 7.40 -6.78 -2.81
N GLY A 49 7.71 -7.33 -3.97
CA GLY A 49 8.90 -8.14 -4.20
C GLY A 49 9.61 -7.71 -5.47
N PHE A 50 10.95 -7.62 -5.40
CA PHE A 50 11.82 -7.39 -6.54
C PHE A 50 12.70 -8.63 -6.76
N GLN A 51 12.71 -9.16 -7.98
CA GLN A 51 13.55 -10.31 -8.37
C GLN A 51 15.01 -9.89 -8.69
N PHE A 52 15.27 -8.59 -8.62
CA PHE A 52 16.55 -7.93 -8.89
C PHE A 52 16.98 -7.12 -7.66
N HIS A 53 18.20 -6.57 -7.71
CA HIS A 53 18.81 -5.84 -6.60
C HIS A 53 18.72 -4.33 -6.83
N PRO A 54 17.70 -3.62 -6.31
CA PRO A 54 17.62 -2.17 -6.41
C PRO A 54 18.72 -1.44 -5.60
N GLU A 55 19.36 -2.12 -4.66
CA GLU A 55 20.47 -1.61 -3.84
C GLU A 55 21.83 -1.65 -4.56
N SER A 56 21.94 -2.42 -5.64
CA SER A 56 23.21 -2.58 -6.36
C SER A 56 23.60 -1.31 -7.10
N ILE A 57 24.91 -1.02 -7.12
CA ILE A 57 25.51 0.06 -7.93
C ILE A 57 25.19 -0.08 -9.43
N LEU A 58 24.90 -1.31 -9.90
CA LEU A 58 24.54 -1.59 -11.29
C LEU A 58 23.09 -1.22 -11.60
N THR A 59 22.26 -0.96 -10.59
CA THR A 59 20.89 -0.47 -10.75
C THR A 59 20.90 1.05 -10.57
N THR A 60 21.21 1.80 -11.63
CA THR A 60 21.51 3.25 -11.55
C THR A 60 20.37 4.11 -10.99
N GLN A 61 19.12 3.71 -11.17
CA GLN A 61 17.94 4.39 -10.59
C GLN A 61 17.33 3.64 -9.40
N GLY A 62 18.08 2.71 -8.80
CA GLY A 62 17.61 1.83 -7.74
C GLY A 62 17.29 2.57 -6.43
N ALA A 63 18.07 3.58 -6.07
CA ALA A 63 17.78 4.43 -4.91
C ALA A 63 16.43 5.16 -5.04
N ARG A 64 16.15 5.74 -6.22
CA ARG A 64 14.87 6.40 -6.51
C ARG A 64 13.71 5.39 -6.48
N LEU A 65 13.92 4.20 -7.02
CA LEU A 65 12.93 3.12 -6.92
C LEU A 65 12.63 2.75 -5.46
N LEU A 66 13.65 2.62 -4.61
CA LEU A 66 13.47 2.32 -3.18
C LEU A 66 12.71 3.43 -2.45
N GLU A 67 13.04 4.69 -2.71
CA GLU A 67 12.32 5.85 -2.15
C GLU A 67 10.83 5.82 -2.53
N GLN A 68 10.54 5.63 -3.83
CA GLN A 68 9.17 5.53 -4.32
C GLN A 68 8.43 4.29 -3.78
N THR A 69 9.16 3.20 -3.54
CA THR A 69 8.61 1.98 -2.94
C THR A 69 8.27 2.19 -1.47
N LEU A 70 9.15 2.85 -0.71
CA LEU A 70 8.89 3.18 0.69
C LEU A 70 7.69 4.11 0.82
N ALA A 71 7.63 5.16 -0.01
CA ALA A 71 6.49 6.08 -0.05
C ALA A 71 5.18 5.34 -0.37
N TRP A 72 5.19 4.41 -1.34
CA TRP A 72 4.02 3.59 -1.65
C TRP A 72 3.62 2.65 -0.50
N ALA A 73 4.58 1.99 0.15
CA ALA A 73 4.31 1.07 1.25
C ALA A 73 3.77 1.78 2.50
N GLN A 74 4.23 3.02 2.74
CA GLN A 74 3.79 3.85 3.87
C GLN A 74 2.44 4.54 3.65
N GLN A 75 1.90 4.55 2.43
CA GLN A 75 0.55 5.05 2.21
C GLN A 75 -0.42 4.21 3.03
N LYS A 76 -0.86 4.77 4.17
CA LYS A 76 -1.99 4.24 4.94
C LYS A 76 -3.10 3.97 3.94
N LEU A 77 -3.55 2.72 3.90
CA LEU A 77 -4.88 2.46 3.38
C LEU A 77 -5.78 3.19 4.37
N GLU A 78 -6.14 4.43 4.04
CA GLU A 78 -7.22 5.10 4.73
C GLU A 78 -8.39 4.11 4.65
N PRO A 79 -8.84 3.55 5.79
CA PRO A 79 -9.93 2.59 5.75
C PRO A 79 -11.06 3.27 5.00
N ALA A 80 -11.60 2.58 3.98
CA ALA A 80 -12.74 3.06 3.21
C ALA A 80 -13.72 3.70 4.19
N ASN A 81 -14.08 4.96 3.93
CA ASN A 81 -14.63 5.97 4.84
C ASN A 81 -15.84 5.48 5.68
N THR A 82 -15.60 4.54 6.56
CA THR A 82 -16.60 3.71 7.25
C THR A 82 -17.07 4.42 8.50
N LEU A 83 -16.24 5.31 9.03
CA LEU A 83 -16.57 6.14 10.18
C LEU A 83 -17.38 7.38 9.81
N GLN A 84 -17.28 7.91 8.59
CA GLN A 84 -17.98 9.15 8.24
C GLN A 84 -19.52 9.03 8.30
N PRO A 85 -20.16 7.95 7.81
CA PRO A 85 -21.59 7.75 8.01
C PRO A 85 -21.98 7.64 9.49
N ILE A 86 -21.11 7.06 10.32
CA ILE A 86 -21.34 6.89 11.76
C ILE A 86 -21.23 8.24 12.47
N LEU A 87 -20.25 9.07 12.11
CA LEU A 87 -20.08 10.42 12.63
C LEU A 87 -21.23 11.34 12.19
N GLU A 88 -21.72 11.22 10.96
CA GLU A 88 -22.90 11.96 10.48
C GLU A 88 -24.16 11.60 11.26
N LYS A 89 -24.39 10.30 11.54
CA LYS A 89 -25.48 9.86 12.41
C LYS A 89 -25.36 10.47 13.81
N LEU A 90 -24.15 10.45 14.38
CA LEU A 90 -23.88 11.03 15.69
C LEU A 90 -24.18 12.54 15.71
N TYR A 91 -23.70 13.27 14.70
CA TYR A 91 -23.95 14.71 14.54
C TYR A 91 -25.45 15.05 14.39
N GLN A 92 -26.20 14.19 13.71
CA GLN A 92 -27.64 14.34 13.54
C GLN A 92 -28.46 13.80 14.73
N ALA A 93 -27.81 13.42 15.84
CA ALA A 93 -28.44 12.81 17.00
C ALA A 93 -29.28 11.55 16.67
N GLN A 94 -28.88 10.81 15.64
CA GLN A 94 -29.50 9.53 15.28
C GLN A 94 -28.93 8.40 16.15
N THR A 95 -29.74 7.37 16.37
CA THR A 95 -29.32 6.20 17.14
C THR A 95 -28.29 5.38 16.34
N LEU A 96 -27.18 5.05 17.00
CA LEU A 96 -26.18 4.12 16.48
C LEU A 96 -26.56 2.68 16.83
N SER A 97 -26.38 1.77 15.90
CA SER A 97 -26.41 0.33 16.20
C SER A 97 -25.22 -0.07 17.08
N GLN A 98 -25.31 -1.24 17.72
CA GLN A 98 -24.21 -1.78 18.53
C GLN A 98 -22.91 -1.92 17.73
N GLN A 99 -22.99 -2.34 16.46
CA GLN A 99 -21.82 -2.49 15.60
C GLN A 99 -21.19 -1.13 15.27
N GLU A 100 -22.00 -0.13 14.93
CA GLU A 100 -21.52 1.23 14.65
C GLU A 100 -20.90 1.88 15.89
N SER A 101 -21.50 1.70 17.07
CA SER A 101 -20.96 2.17 18.34
C SER A 101 -19.61 1.50 18.67
N HIS A 102 -19.49 0.18 18.45
CA HIS A 102 -18.24 -0.53 18.66
C HIS A 102 -17.13 -0.07 17.69
N GLN A 103 -17.47 0.16 16.42
CA GLN A 103 -16.54 0.68 15.43
C GLN A 103 -16.05 2.08 15.79
N LEU A 104 -16.96 2.99 16.16
CA LEU A 104 -16.60 4.33 16.60
C LEU A 104 -15.70 4.29 17.83
N PHE A 105 -16.07 3.54 18.86
CA PHE A 105 -15.27 3.41 20.08
C PHE A 105 -13.86 2.86 19.80
N SER A 106 -13.76 1.82 18.96
CA SER A 106 -12.48 1.24 18.59
C SER A 106 -11.57 2.24 17.88
N ALA A 107 -12.13 3.05 16.99
CA ALA A 107 -11.39 4.09 16.27
C ALA A 107 -10.88 5.20 17.20
N VAL A 108 -11.68 5.60 18.20
CA VAL A 108 -11.26 6.55 19.25
C VAL A 108 -10.07 5.99 20.03
N VAL A 109 -10.17 4.75 20.50
CA VAL A 109 -9.12 4.11 21.32
C VAL A 109 -7.81 3.93 20.54
N ARG A 110 -7.89 3.67 19.23
CA ARG A 110 -6.72 3.49 18.37
C ARG A 110 -6.11 4.81 17.87
N GLY A 111 -6.71 5.95 18.18
CA GLY A 111 -6.24 7.26 17.69
C GLY A 111 -6.41 7.45 16.18
N GLU A 112 -7.40 6.78 15.59
CA GLU A 112 -7.68 6.82 14.15
C GLU A 112 -8.55 8.02 13.75
N LEU A 113 -9.11 8.75 14.73
CA LEU A 113 -9.91 9.95 14.53
C LEU A 113 -9.07 11.21 14.74
N LYS A 114 -9.28 12.21 13.87
CA LYS A 114 -8.66 13.53 14.06
C LYS A 114 -9.32 14.26 15.23
N PRO A 115 -8.59 15.13 15.96
CA PRO A 115 -9.16 15.94 17.05
C PRO A 115 -10.38 16.77 16.62
N GLU A 116 -10.38 17.25 15.37
CA GLU A 116 -11.49 18.00 14.76
C GLU A 116 -12.79 17.18 14.69
N GLN A 117 -12.69 15.86 14.44
CA GLN A 117 -13.85 14.97 14.33
C GLN A 117 -14.42 14.60 15.69
N LEU A 118 -13.57 14.56 16.73
CA LEU A 118 -13.98 14.34 18.12
C LEU A 118 -14.68 15.56 18.72
N ALA A 119 -14.26 16.77 18.34
CA ALA A 119 -14.84 18.01 18.85
C ALA A 119 -16.21 18.37 18.23
N ALA A 120 -16.54 17.77 17.08
CA ALA A 120 -17.79 18.00 16.36
C ALA A 120 -18.92 17.01 16.73
N ALA A 121 -18.60 15.98 17.52
CA ALA A 121 -19.51 14.95 18.01
C ALA A 121 -20.07 15.32 19.39
#